data_AF-A0A924IDP9-F1
#
_entry.id   AF-A0A924IDP9-F1
#
_cell.length_a   1.000
_cell.length_b   1.000
_cell.length_c   1.000
_cell.angle_alpha   90.00
_cell.angle_beta   90.00
_cell.angle_gamma   90.00
#
_symmetry.space_group_name_H-M   'P 1'
#
loop_
_entity.id
_entity.type
_entity.pdbx_description
1 polymer ?
#
loop_
_entity_poly.entity_id
_entity_poly.type
_entity_poly.pdbx_seq_one_letter_code
_entity_poly.pdbx_strand_id
1 'polypeptide(L)'
;MLTSKIIELFYLFFEGILLFQVAFFGMVYFITRRRDVLYYSLLNLVAGAYFFLNAPDTFLGIDENIVFNSPVYLKVNFALLLGISFMYLLFLKEIFNNTLEKYSYVKKVYTATFYGIPLLYLVFIILGMLGWKRNPVFYAGHIVNGPFCTLLFILNFKAKGYKSLIIYGMLIVFSSAAITVLLIIRYNSRQHYSVLDKYPLAIIKVGMLIDIIFFQLALLKRWNEQEKQLAVEKLQSMLAVEKLRNKISSELHDDIGSTLSGVSMYSHLSNNQMNRGEYEKAKASLNIIQNSANEMVDRLNDLVWSVKPSQDSLQQLFDRLQQYGLEMCQAKNIQFSIHKPVEVIHANLPAD
;
A
#
# COMPACT_ATOMS: atom_id res chain seq x y z
N MET A 1 28.93 13.65 38.38
CA MET A 1 29.76 13.98 37.20
C MET A 1 29.58 12.95 36.08
N LEU A 2 29.86 11.65 36.32
CA LEU A 2 29.73 10.60 35.30
C LEU A 2 28.30 10.50 34.70
N THR A 3 27.27 10.53 35.56
CA THR A 3 25.86 10.43 35.13
C THR A 3 25.41 11.63 34.28
N SER A 4 25.93 12.85 34.53
CA SER A 4 25.62 14.04 33.70
C SER A 4 26.19 13.87 32.30
N LYS A 5 27.46 13.47 32.22
CA LYS A 5 28.17 13.28 30.96
C LYS A 5 27.54 12.19 30.09
N ILE A 6 27.05 11.10 30.69
CA ILE A 6 26.31 10.04 29.98
C ILE A 6 25.02 10.59 29.37
N ILE A 7 24.32 11.47 30.08
CA ILE A 7 23.04 12.03 29.63
C ILE A 7 23.25 13.07 28.53
N GLU A 8 24.28 13.92 28.65
CA GLU A 8 24.72 14.83 27.58
C GLU A 8 25.07 14.06 26.30
N LEU A 9 25.88 13.00 26.41
CA LEU A 9 26.21 12.13 25.28
C LEU A 9 24.96 11.49 24.66
N PHE A 10 24.01 11.05 25.50
CA PHE A 10 22.73 10.53 25.03
C PHE A 10 21.92 11.61 24.29
N TYR A 11 21.93 12.87 24.75
CA TYR A 11 21.22 13.97 24.09
C TYR A 11 21.82 14.30 22.73
N LEU A 12 23.14 14.36 22.63
CA LEU A 12 23.85 14.55 21.36
C LEU A 12 23.56 13.41 20.38
N PHE A 13 23.64 12.16 20.86
CA PHE A 13 23.35 10.99 20.04
C PHE A 13 21.90 10.96 19.54
N PHE A 14 20.95 11.23 20.42
CA PHE A 14 19.52 11.28 20.09
C PHE A 14 19.21 12.37 19.06
N GLU A 15 19.76 13.57 19.23
CA GLU A 15 19.56 14.68 18.28
C GLU A 15 20.17 14.36 16.91
N GLY A 16 21.35 13.73 16.89
CA GLY A 16 21.97 13.22 15.67
C GLY A 16 21.09 12.20 14.94
N ILE A 17 20.43 11.29 15.68
CA ILE A 17 19.43 10.38 15.11
C ILE A 17 18.27 11.16 14.51
N LEU A 18 17.67 12.12 15.23
CA LEU A 18 16.51 12.86 14.72
C LEU A 18 16.83 13.59 13.41
N LEU A 19 17.97 14.30 13.35
CA LEU A 19 18.40 14.99 12.13
C LEU A 19 18.60 14.02 10.96
N PHE A 20 19.24 12.86 11.21
CA PHE A 20 19.36 11.81 10.21
C PHE A 20 17.99 11.28 9.77
N GLN A 21 17.05 11.05 10.69
CA GLN A 21 15.70 10.57 10.38
C GLN A 21 14.90 11.58 9.55
N VAL A 22 15.05 12.89 9.81
CA VAL A 22 14.43 13.93 8.98
C VAL A 22 14.88 13.81 7.54
N ALA A 23 16.19 13.70 7.31
CA ALA A 23 16.76 13.54 5.96
C ALA A 23 16.34 12.21 5.32
N PHE A 24 16.40 11.11 6.07
CA PHE A 24 16.01 9.77 5.61
C PHE A 24 14.54 9.73 5.17
N PHE A 25 13.60 10.10 6.05
CA PHE A 25 12.18 10.12 5.71
C PHE A 25 11.86 11.20 4.66
N GLY A 26 12.59 12.31 4.63
CA GLY A 26 12.48 13.31 3.57
C GLY A 26 12.83 12.74 2.19
N MET A 27 13.91 11.96 2.10
CA MET A 27 14.30 11.24 0.87
C MET A 27 13.26 10.19 0.48
N VAL A 28 12.80 9.37 1.44
CA VAL A 28 11.74 8.38 1.19
C VAL A 28 10.45 9.05 0.71
N TYR A 29 10.10 10.22 1.24
CA TYR A 29 8.96 11.01 0.75
C TYR A 29 9.20 11.50 -0.68
N PHE A 30 10.39 11.98 -1.03
CA PHE A 30 10.69 12.45 -2.38
C PHE A 30 10.49 11.35 -3.42
N ILE A 31 10.87 10.11 -3.08
CA ILE A 31 10.71 8.92 -3.94
C ILE A 31 9.26 8.44 -3.97
N THR A 32 8.62 8.29 -2.81
CA THR A 32 7.31 7.61 -2.71
C THR A 32 6.10 8.56 -2.81
N ARG A 33 6.31 9.87 -2.62
CA ARG A 33 5.28 10.93 -2.53
C ARG A 33 4.18 10.67 -1.50
N ARG A 34 4.46 9.82 -0.51
CA ARG A 34 3.51 9.41 0.52
C ARG A 34 3.40 10.41 1.67
N ARG A 35 2.17 10.87 1.93
CA ARG A 35 1.88 11.88 2.97
C ARG A 35 2.20 11.42 4.39
N ASP A 36 2.03 10.14 4.70
CA ASP A 36 2.33 9.62 6.04
C ASP A 36 3.84 9.70 6.35
N VAL A 37 4.70 9.47 5.36
CA VAL A 37 6.15 9.65 5.50
C VAL A 37 6.52 11.12 5.65
N LEU A 38 5.85 12.03 4.91
CA LEU A 38 6.05 13.47 5.05
C LEU A 38 5.72 13.96 6.47
N TYR A 39 4.54 13.59 6.99
CA TYR A 39 4.13 14.00 8.33
C TYR A 39 5.07 13.43 9.40
N TYR A 40 5.58 12.22 9.22
CA TYR A 40 6.57 11.65 10.15
C TYR A 40 7.95 12.32 10.05
N SER A 41 8.39 12.74 8.87
CA SER A 41 9.60 13.56 8.72
C SER A 41 9.46 14.92 9.42
N LEU A 42 8.34 15.60 9.19
CA LEU A 42 8.04 16.89 9.85
C LEU A 42 7.89 16.75 11.37
N LEU A 43 7.30 15.65 11.85
CA LEU A 43 7.26 15.31 13.27
C LEU A 43 8.67 15.28 13.87
N ASN A 44 9.61 14.56 13.23
CA ASN A 44 10.99 14.46 13.71
C ASN A 44 11.70 15.81 13.67
N LEU A 45 11.41 16.66 12.67
CA LEU A 45 11.97 18.01 12.58
C LEU A 45 11.51 18.90 13.75
N VAL A 46 10.21 18.92 14.04
CA VAL A 46 9.66 19.71 15.15
C VAL A 46 10.12 19.15 16.49
N ALA A 47 10.25 17.82 16.61
CA ALA A 47 10.81 17.17 17.78
C ALA A 47 12.27 17.55 18.02
N GLY A 48 13.11 17.56 16.98
CA GLY A 48 14.50 18.02 17.09
C GLY A 48 14.57 19.46 17.58
N ALA A 49 13.80 20.37 16.97
CA ALA A 49 13.73 21.76 17.43
C ALA A 49 13.29 21.89 18.90
N TYR A 50 12.31 21.09 19.34
CA TYR A 50 11.88 21.04 20.73
C TYR A 50 12.99 20.56 21.68
N PHE A 51 13.64 19.44 21.37
CA PHE A 51 14.66 18.87 22.26
C PHE A 51 15.95 19.69 22.27
N PHE A 52 16.30 20.32 21.15
CA PHE A 52 17.39 21.29 21.07
C PHE A 52 17.16 22.47 22.01
N LEU A 53 15.95 23.06 21.97
CA LEU A 53 15.58 24.19 22.83
C LEU A 53 15.57 23.83 24.33
N ASN A 54 15.28 22.58 24.67
CA ASN A 54 15.26 22.07 26.05
C ASN A 54 16.64 21.57 26.55
N ALA A 55 17.72 21.75 25.79
CA ALA A 55 19.08 21.41 26.22
C ALA A 55 20.10 22.49 25.81
N PRO A 56 19.89 23.76 26.21
CA PRO A 56 20.73 24.88 25.76
C PRO A 56 22.18 24.79 26.26
N ASP A 57 22.43 24.21 27.43
CA ASP A 57 23.80 24.01 27.93
C ASP A 57 24.56 23.02 27.04
N THR A 58 23.92 21.88 26.69
CA THR A 58 24.53 20.85 25.85
C THR A 58 24.85 21.34 24.44
N PHE A 59 23.97 22.15 23.82
CA PHE A 59 24.11 22.53 22.41
C PHE A 59 24.69 23.93 22.18
N LEU A 60 24.44 24.87 23.09
CA LEU A 60 24.87 26.27 22.95
C LEU A 60 25.92 26.67 24.00
N GLY A 61 26.16 25.86 25.03
CA GLY A 61 27.03 26.22 26.16
C GLY A 61 26.48 27.39 26.98
N ILE A 62 25.15 27.59 26.94
CA ILE A 62 24.46 28.67 27.66
C ILE A 62 23.80 28.08 28.90
N ASP A 63 23.97 28.74 30.05
CA ASP A 63 23.30 28.35 31.30
C ASP A 63 21.78 28.23 31.11
N GLU A 64 21.25 27.06 31.49
CA GLU A 64 19.84 26.71 31.32
C GLU A 64 18.89 27.73 31.96
N ASN A 65 19.28 28.34 33.09
CA ASN A 65 18.44 29.30 33.80
C ASN A 65 18.20 30.57 32.99
N ILE A 66 19.18 31.00 32.18
CA ILE A 66 19.06 32.20 31.33
C ILE A 66 17.95 31.97 30.29
N VAL A 67 17.97 30.79 29.66
CA VAL A 67 17.00 30.43 28.63
C VAL A 67 15.63 30.16 29.26
N PHE A 68 15.57 29.36 30.32
CA PHE A 68 14.31 28.91 30.91
C PHE A 68 13.53 30.02 31.63
N ASN A 69 14.20 31.07 32.11
CA ASN A 69 13.54 32.25 32.70
C ASN A 69 12.99 33.22 31.65
N SER A 70 13.31 33.03 30.36
CA SER A 70 12.83 33.91 29.29
C SER A 70 11.33 33.71 29.02
N PRO A 71 10.52 34.78 28.96
CA PRO A 71 9.12 34.68 28.54
C PRO A 71 8.94 34.15 27.11
N VAL A 72 9.95 34.36 26.26
CA VAL A 72 9.96 33.88 24.86
C VAL A 72 10.12 32.37 24.83
N TYR A 73 11.07 31.82 25.63
CA TYR A 73 11.30 30.39 25.72
C TYR A 73 10.00 29.65 26.03
N LEU A 74 9.26 30.09 27.04
CA LEU A 74 8.07 29.38 27.49
C LEU A 74 6.94 29.38 26.44
N LYS A 75 6.82 30.43 25.61
CA LYS A 75 5.88 30.47 24.47
C LYS A 75 6.32 29.57 23.32
N VAL A 76 7.60 29.59 22.98
CA VAL A 76 8.16 28.80 21.86
C VAL A 76 8.20 27.31 22.24
N ASN A 77 8.62 26.98 23.45
CA ASN A 77 8.68 25.62 23.97
C ASN A 77 7.31 24.94 23.93
N PHE A 78 6.27 25.62 24.41
CA PHE A 78 4.92 25.07 24.37
C PHE A 78 4.36 24.97 22.95
N ALA A 79 4.68 25.92 22.07
CA ALA A 79 4.31 25.84 20.65
C ALA A 79 4.95 24.63 19.96
N LEU A 80 6.24 24.37 20.22
CA LEU A 80 6.95 23.21 19.67
C LEU A 80 6.39 21.89 20.22
N LEU A 81 6.10 21.80 21.52
CA LEU A 81 5.45 20.64 22.12
C LEU A 81 4.11 20.32 21.42
N LEU A 82 3.25 21.33 21.26
CA LEU A 82 1.99 21.18 20.56
C LEU A 82 2.17 20.87 19.07
N GLY A 83 3.24 21.39 18.46
CA GLY A 83 3.64 21.07 17.09
C GLY A 83 3.97 19.59 16.90
N ILE A 84 4.69 18.97 17.86
CA ILE A 84 4.92 17.51 17.88
C ILE A 84 3.59 16.77 17.96
N SER A 85 2.71 17.15 18.90
CA SER A 85 1.39 16.52 19.04
C SER A 85 0.56 16.65 17.76
N PHE A 86 0.63 17.81 17.10
CA PHE A 86 -0.11 18.10 15.88
C PHE A 86 0.40 17.27 14.69
N MET A 87 1.72 17.21 14.48
CA MET A 87 2.31 16.38 13.42
C MET A 87 2.02 14.89 13.65
N TYR A 88 2.09 14.43 14.89
CA TYR A 88 1.77 13.04 15.24
C TYR A 88 0.29 12.71 14.98
N LEU A 89 -0.63 13.65 15.27
CA LEU A 89 -2.05 13.51 14.99
C LEU A 89 -2.33 13.36 13.48
N LEU A 90 -1.66 14.19 12.65
CA LEU A 90 -1.77 14.11 11.18
C LEU A 90 -1.21 12.80 10.63
N PHE A 91 -0.06 12.36 11.15
CA PHE A 91 0.53 11.07 10.80
C PHE A 91 -0.43 9.90 11.08
N LEU A 92 -0.99 9.83 12.29
CA LEU A 92 -1.92 8.77 12.66
C LEU A 92 -3.21 8.80 11.83
N LYS A 93 -3.74 10.00 11.53
CA LYS A 93 -4.92 10.16 10.66
C LYS A 93 -4.67 9.58 9.27
N GLU A 94 -3.50 9.81 8.69
CA GLU A 94 -3.16 9.29 7.35
C GLU A 94 -3.07 7.75 7.35
N ILE A 95 -2.43 7.16 8.35
CA ILE A 95 -2.29 5.69 8.47
C ILE A 95 -3.64 5.00 8.72
N PHE A 96 -4.49 5.59 9.57
CA PHE A 96 -5.74 5.01 10.01
C PHE A 96 -6.98 5.63 9.33
N ASN A 97 -6.81 6.23 8.15
CA ASN A 97 -7.92 6.89 7.44
C ASN A 97 -9.13 5.97 7.25
N ASN A 98 -8.91 4.70 6.90
CA ASN A 98 -9.98 3.70 6.76
C ASN A 98 -10.78 3.51 8.07
N THR A 99 -10.14 3.64 9.23
CA THR A 99 -10.81 3.55 10.53
C THR A 99 -11.66 4.79 10.79
N LEU A 100 -11.18 5.99 10.40
CA LEU A 100 -11.93 7.24 10.52
C LEU A 100 -13.14 7.27 9.58
N GLU A 101 -13.01 6.70 8.38
CA GLU A 101 -14.10 6.54 7.42
C GLU A 101 -15.15 5.54 7.91
N LYS A 102 -14.71 4.44 8.53
CA LYS A 102 -15.60 3.41 9.05
C LYS A 102 -16.37 3.83 10.30
N TYR A 103 -15.75 4.59 11.20
CA TYR A 103 -16.32 4.92 12.51
C TYR A 103 -16.46 6.44 12.72
N SER A 104 -17.68 6.94 12.61
CA SER A 104 -17.99 8.38 12.68
C SER A 104 -17.57 9.07 14.00
N TYR A 105 -17.63 8.36 15.13
CA TYR A 105 -17.19 8.89 16.42
C TYR A 105 -15.66 9.08 16.49
N VAL A 106 -14.87 8.24 15.81
CA VAL A 106 -13.41 8.41 15.72
C VAL A 106 -13.08 9.70 14.98
N LYS A 107 -13.80 9.99 13.90
CA LYS A 107 -13.68 11.25 13.15
C LYS A 107 -14.03 12.47 14.01
N LYS A 108 -15.08 12.38 14.85
CA LYS A 108 -15.44 13.45 15.80
C LYS A 108 -14.33 13.69 16.82
N VAL A 109 -13.77 12.63 17.42
CA VAL A 109 -12.66 12.75 18.38
C VAL A 109 -11.41 13.32 17.71
N TYR A 110 -11.03 12.83 16.52
CA TYR A 110 -9.94 13.43 15.74
C TYR A 110 -10.15 14.93 15.53
N THR A 111 -11.36 15.34 15.12
CA THR A 111 -11.68 16.75 14.84
C THR A 111 -11.61 17.60 16.11
N ALA A 112 -12.12 17.08 17.23
CA ALA A 112 -12.03 17.74 18.52
C ALA A 112 -10.57 17.89 18.99
N THR A 113 -9.74 16.85 18.86
CA THR A 113 -8.30 16.93 19.17
C THR A 113 -7.58 17.91 18.23
N PHE A 114 -7.88 17.89 16.94
CA PHE A 114 -7.27 18.76 15.93
C PHE A 114 -7.46 20.25 16.25
N TYR A 115 -8.69 20.66 16.58
CA TYR A 115 -8.99 22.04 17.00
C TYR A 115 -8.61 22.31 18.47
N GLY A 116 -8.55 21.28 19.31
CA GLY A 116 -8.13 21.38 20.70
C GLY A 116 -6.67 21.77 20.87
N ILE A 117 -5.78 21.34 19.97
CA ILE A 117 -4.35 21.70 20.02
C ILE A 117 -4.11 23.21 19.93
N PRO A 118 -4.56 23.94 18.88
CA PRO A 118 -4.38 25.40 18.83
C PRO A 118 -5.16 26.12 19.94
N LEU A 119 -6.31 25.58 20.36
CA LEU A 119 -7.06 26.12 21.49
C LEU A 119 -6.26 26.06 22.79
N LEU A 120 -5.55 24.95 23.07
CA LEU A 120 -4.66 24.84 24.23
C LEU A 120 -3.56 25.89 24.21
N TYR A 121 -2.99 26.21 23.04
CA TYR A 121 -2.02 27.29 22.90
C TYR A 121 -2.61 28.66 23.26
N LEU A 122 -3.83 28.94 22.78
CA LEU A 122 -4.53 30.19 23.12
C LEU A 122 -4.81 30.28 24.62
N VAL A 123 -5.31 29.21 25.23
CA VAL A 123 -5.55 29.14 26.68
C VAL A 123 -4.25 29.39 27.44
N PHE A 124 -3.14 28.81 27.00
CA PHE A 124 -1.82 29.01 27.62
C PHE A 124 -1.34 30.46 27.58
N ILE A 125 -1.58 31.17 26.46
CA ILE A 125 -1.28 32.60 26.35
C ILE A 125 -2.17 33.42 27.29
N ILE A 126 -3.48 33.17 27.29
CA ILE A 126 -4.45 33.89 28.12
C ILE A 126 -4.11 33.73 29.61
N LEU A 127 -3.82 32.51 30.07
CA LEU A 127 -3.40 32.28 31.46
C LEU A 127 -2.11 33.04 31.79
N GLY A 128 -1.17 33.12 30.85
CA GLY A 128 0.04 33.92 31.01
C GLY A 128 -0.25 35.42 31.17
N MET A 129 -1.20 35.97 30.41
CA MET A 129 -1.62 37.37 30.52
C MET A 129 -2.34 37.66 31.84
N LEU A 130 -3.13 36.70 32.33
CA LEU A 130 -3.86 36.80 33.60
C LEU A 130 -2.98 36.52 34.84
N GLY A 131 -1.70 36.17 34.66
CA GLY A 131 -0.79 35.83 35.75
C GLY A 131 -1.11 34.50 36.45
N TRP A 132 -1.90 33.63 35.82
CA TRP A 132 -2.31 32.34 36.39
C TRP A 132 -1.29 31.24 36.12
N LYS A 133 -1.31 30.18 36.95
CA LYS A 133 -0.42 29.03 36.81
C LYS A 133 -0.67 28.30 35.48
N ARG A 134 0.39 28.11 34.68
CA ARG A 134 0.34 27.47 33.34
C ARG A 134 0.61 25.97 33.34
N ASN A 135 1.12 25.42 34.44
CA ASN A 135 1.54 24.02 34.54
C ASN A 135 0.44 23.01 34.13
N PRO A 136 -0.84 23.16 34.53
CA PRO A 136 -1.87 22.21 34.12
C PRO A 136 -2.07 22.14 32.60
N VAL A 137 -2.03 23.30 31.92
CA VAL A 137 -2.18 23.37 30.46
C VAL A 137 -0.94 22.81 29.76
N PHE A 138 0.25 23.04 30.33
CA PHE A 138 1.48 22.43 29.85
C PHE A 138 1.41 20.90 29.92
N TYR A 139 0.95 20.33 31.05
CA TYR A 139 0.78 18.89 31.21
C TYR A 139 -0.27 18.33 30.26
N ALA A 140 -1.39 19.04 30.07
CA ALA A 140 -2.42 18.65 29.11
C ALA A 140 -1.88 18.58 27.67
N GLY A 141 -0.95 19.46 27.30
CA GLY A 141 -0.29 19.45 26.00
C GLY A 141 0.42 18.12 25.69
N HIS A 142 1.10 17.52 26.67
CA HIS A 142 1.78 16.23 26.48
C HIS A 142 0.83 15.05 26.21
N ILE A 143 -0.42 15.12 26.67
CA ILE A 143 -1.40 14.02 26.58
C ILE A 143 -2.62 14.36 25.72
N VAL A 144 -2.61 15.49 24.99
CA VAL A 144 -3.75 15.98 24.19
C VAL A 144 -4.24 14.96 23.17
N ASN A 145 -3.35 14.14 22.62
CA ASN A 145 -3.68 13.09 21.66
C ASN A 145 -4.31 11.84 22.30
N GLY A 146 -4.34 11.75 23.63
CA GLY A 146 -4.76 10.57 24.37
C GLY A 146 -6.11 9.99 23.95
N PRO A 147 -7.20 10.79 23.91
CA PRO A 147 -8.51 10.28 23.49
C PRO A 147 -8.51 9.63 22.10
N PHE A 148 -7.78 10.22 21.15
CA PHE A 148 -7.66 9.68 19.79
C PHE A 148 -6.80 8.41 19.76
N CYS A 149 -5.65 8.40 20.42
CA CYS A 149 -4.78 7.23 20.53
C CYS A 149 -5.48 6.04 21.20
N THR A 150 -6.23 6.27 22.27
CA THR A 150 -6.99 5.23 22.98
C THR A 150 -8.04 4.59 22.08
N LEU A 151 -8.79 5.39 21.31
CA LEU A 151 -9.76 4.86 20.35
C LEU A 151 -9.10 4.06 19.22
N LEU A 152 -8.00 4.57 18.66
CA LEU A 152 -7.27 3.84 17.62
C LEU A 152 -6.77 2.50 18.11
N PHE A 153 -6.27 2.43 19.36
CA PHE A 153 -5.87 1.18 19.98
C PHE A 153 -7.05 0.20 20.11
N ILE A 154 -8.14 0.62 20.75
CA ILE A 154 -9.30 -0.26 21.02
C ILE A 154 -9.88 -0.84 19.72
N LEU A 155 -9.93 -0.06 18.65
CA LEU A 155 -10.54 -0.50 17.39
C LEU A 155 -9.60 -1.32 16.50
N ASN A 156 -8.29 -1.16 16.66
CA ASN A 156 -7.31 -1.79 15.79
C ASN A 156 -6.35 -2.74 16.53
N PHE A 157 -6.59 -3.10 17.80
CA PHE A 157 -5.67 -3.98 18.54
C PHE A 157 -5.46 -5.37 17.88
N LYS A 158 -6.44 -5.84 17.09
CA LYS A 158 -6.36 -7.08 16.30
C LYS A 158 -5.81 -6.89 14.88
N ALA A 159 -5.39 -5.67 14.53
CA ALA A 159 -4.81 -5.41 13.21
C ALA A 159 -3.57 -6.28 12.99
N LYS A 160 -3.44 -6.82 11.78
CA LYS A 160 -2.28 -7.58 11.34
C LYS A 160 -1.41 -6.72 10.41
N GLY A 161 -0.25 -7.27 10.03
CA GLY A 161 0.62 -6.62 9.05
C GLY A 161 1.43 -5.47 9.63
N TYR A 162 1.64 -4.41 8.85
CA TYR A 162 2.39 -3.22 9.30
C TYR A 162 1.64 -2.36 10.33
N LYS A 163 0.30 -2.35 10.30
CA LYS A 163 -0.52 -1.52 11.20
C LYS A 163 -0.34 -1.88 12.67
N SER A 164 -0.08 -3.15 13.00
CA SER A 164 0.15 -3.58 14.38
C SER A 164 1.41 -2.93 14.98
N LEU A 165 2.47 -2.79 14.19
CA LEU A 165 3.73 -2.17 14.62
C LEU A 165 3.52 -0.69 14.96
N ILE A 166 2.73 0.02 14.15
CA ILE A 166 2.39 1.44 14.40
C ILE A 166 1.57 1.59 15.69
N ILE A 167 0.66 0.64 15.99
CA ILE A 167 -0.10 0.66 17.25
C ILE A 167 0.82 0.46 18.45
N TYR A 168 1.79 -0.46 18.37
CA TYR A 168 2.76 -0.67 19.44
C TYR A 168 3.65 0.56 19.66
N GLY A 169 4.15 1.17 18.59
CA GLY A 169 4.88 2.45 18.66
C GLY A 169 4.06 3.54 19.34
N MET A 170 2.81 3.73 18.91
CA MET A 170 1.88 4.69 19.50
C MET A 170 1.65 4.49 21.00
N LEU A 171 1.48 3.24 21.46
CA LEU A 171 1.31 2.96 22.88
C LEU A 171 2.56 3.30 23.69
N ILE A 172 3.74 3.03 23.14
CA ILE A 172 5.02 3.31 23.81
C ILE A 172 5.23 4.83 23.91
N VAL A 173 5.01 5.58 22.83
CA VAL A 173 5.09 7.05 22.86
C VAL A 173 4.10 7.61 23.87
N PHE A 174 2.84 7.17 23.84
CA PHE A 174 1.82 7.70 24.75
C PHE A 174 2.12 7.35 26.22
N SER A 175 2.57 6.13 26.50
CA SER A 175 2.98 5.72 27.85
C SER A 175 4.21 6.52 28.32
N SER A 176 5.19 6.73 27.44
CA SER A 176 6.38 7.53 27.75
C SER A 176 6.05 9.00 28.02
N ALA A 177 5.07 9.56 27.31
CA ALA A 177 4.57 10.92 27.53
C ALA A 177 3.85 11.04 28.88
N ALA A 178 2.99 10.07 29.22
CA ALA A 178 2.32 10.02 30.52
C ALA A 178 3.32 9.92 31.68
N ILE A 179 4.33 9.05 31.57
CA ILE A 179 5.40 8.94 32.57
C ILE A 179 6.21 10.24 32.66
N THR A 180 6.53 10.86 31.52
CA THR A 180 7.24 12.15 31.48
C THR A 180 6.48 13.23 32.24
N VAL A 181 5.15 13.33 32.05
CA VAL A 181 4.32 14.27 32.83
C VAL A 181 4.38 13.98 34.33
N LEU A 182 4.32 12.71 34.74
CA LEU A 182 4.44 12.32 36.15
C LEU A 182 5.81 12.72 36.74
N LEU A 183 6.90 12.54 35.99
CA LEU A 183 8.24 12.97 36.40
C LEU A 183 8.34 14.49 36.52
N ILE A 184 7.76 15.25 35.58
CA ILE A 184 7.75 16.72 35.67
C ILE A 184 6.97 17.19 36.91
N ILE A 185 5.84 16.54 37.23
CA ILE A 185 5.06 16.85 38.43
C ILE A 185 5.87 16.56 39.71
N ARG A 186 6.57 15.41 39.76
CA ARG A 186 7.45 15.05 40.89
C ARG A 186 8.61 16.02 41.05
N TYR A 187 9.24 16.39 39.93
CA TYR A 187 10.30 17.39 39.88
C TYR A 187 9.82 18.74 40.44
N ASN A 188 8.67 19.23 39.97
CA ASN A 188 8.10 20.49 40.46
C ASN A 188 7.64 20.43 41.93
N SER A 189 7.29 19.25 42.44
CA SER A 189 6.92 19.03 43.85
C SER A 189 8.13 18.89 44.78
N ARG A 190 9.36 19.13 44.30
CA ARG A 190 10.64 18.97 45.04
C ARG A 190 10.89 17.55 45.58
N GLN A 191 10.21 16.54 45.04
CA GLN A 191 10.38 15.13 45.41
C GLN A 191 11.41 14.46 44.48
N HIS A 192 12.67 14.91 44.54
CA HIS A 192 13.76 14.42 43.68
C HIS A 192 14.47 13.21 44.29
N TYR A 193 13.84 12.04 44.24
CA TYR A 193 14.42 10.82 44.83
C TYR A 193 15.24 10.00 43.83
N SER A 194 14.99 10.13 42.52
CA SER A 194 15.63 9.33 41.47
C SER A 194 16.40 10.17 40.43
N VAL A 195 17.39 9.56 39.76
CA VAL A 195 18.14 10.17 38.65
C VAL A 195 17.20 10.58 37.51
N LEU A 196 16.16 9.80 37.25
CA LEU A 196 15.16 10.09 36.21
C LEU A 196 14.31 11.34 36.52
N ASP A 197 14.11 11.66 37.81
CA ASP A 197 13.40 12.88 38.21
C ASP A 197 14.16 14.13 37.75
N LYS A 198 15.50 14.06 37.63
CA LYS A 198 16.34 15.18 37.16
C LYS A 198 16.28 15.40 35.64
N TYR A 199 15.92 14.36 34.88
CA TYR A 199 15.94 14.38 33.41
C TYR A 199 14.62 13.82 32.85
N PRO A 200 13.48 14.47 33.11
CA PRO A 200 12.17 13.93 32.77
C PRO A 200 11.99 13.65 31.28
N LEU A 201 12.63 14.46 30.42
CA LEU A 201 12.54 14.31 28.96
C LEU A 201 13.31 13.09 28.42
N ALA A 202 14.15 12.43 29.21
CA ALA A 202 14.89 11.25 28.74
C ALA A 202 13.95 10.08 28.38
N ILE A 203 12.84 9.91 29.11
CA ILE A 203 11.90 8.80 28.90
C ILE A 203 11.16 8.94 27.57
N ILE A 204 10.68 10.14 27.25
CA ILE A 204 10.01 10.37 25.96
C ILE A 204 10.99 10.24 24.79
N LYS A 205 12.27 10.63 24.94
CA LYS A 205 13.30 10.39 23.92
C LYS A 205 13.47 8.90 23.62
N VAL A 206 13.55 8.04 24.64
CA VAL A 206 13.62 6.58 24.47
C VAL A 206 12.34 6.05 23.80
N GLY A 207 11.17 6.50 24.23
CA GLY A 207 9.90 6.12 23.61
C GLY A 207 9.83 6.46 22.13
N MET A 208 10.31 7.64 21.74
CA MET A 208 10.39 8.07 20.34
C MET A 208 11.39 7.26 19.52
N LEU A 209 12.55 6.89 20.07
CA LEU A 209 13.49 6.01 19.37
C LEU A 209 12.86 4.65 19.04
N ILE A 210 12.11 4.09 19.99
CA ILE A 210 11.40 2.82 19.78
C ILE A 210 10.30 2.99 18.72
N ASP A 211 9.57 4.11 18.74
CA ASP A 211 8.56 4.41 17.72
C ASP A 211 9.16 4.54 16.31
N ILE A 212 10.32 5.20 16.17
CA ILE A 212 11.06 5.30 14.92
C ILE A 212 11.41 3.92 14.38
N ILE A 213 11.91 3.02 15.24
CA ILE A 213 12.22 1.63 14.86
C ILE A 213 10.95 0.91 14.41
N PHE A 214 9.85 1.02 15.16
CA PHE A 214 8.58 0.41 14.78
C PHE A 214 8.04 0.94 13.45
N PHE A 215 8.18 2.25 13.19
CA PHE A 215 7.74 2.85 11.94
C PHE A 215 8.60 2.39 10.76
N GLN A 216 9.92 2.30 10.91
CA GLN A 216 10.80 1.73 9.88
C GLN A 216 10.48 0.27 9.58
N LEU A 217 10.28 -0.56 10.61
CA LEU A 217 9.84 -1.95 10.45
C LEU A 217 8.45 -2.04 9.80
N ALA A 218 7.55 -1.10 10.11
CA ALA A 218 6.24 -1.03 9.46
C ALA A 218 6.35 -0.69 7.98
N LEU A 219 7.22 0.25 7.59
CA LEU A 219 7.49 0.56 6.18
C LEU A 219 8.06 -0.65 5.43
N LEU A 220 9.06 -1.32 6.02
CA LEU A 220 9.66 -2.53 5.43
C LEU A 220 8.63 -3.65 5.25
N LYS A 221 7.82 -3.90 6.29
CA LYS A 221 6.78 -4.94 6.25
C LYS A 221 5.71 -4.62 5.20
N ARG A 222 5.31 -3.35 5.10
CA ARG A 222 4.36 -2.89 4.09
C ARG A 222 4.92 -3.08 2.67
N TRP A 223 6.20 -2.77 2.44
CA TRP A 223 6.85 -3.00 1.16
C TRP A 223 6.83 -4.47 0.76
N ASN A 224 7.23 -5.36 1.68
CA ASN A 224 7.24 -6.81 1.45
C ASN A 224 5.83 -7.37 1.17
N GLU A 225 4.81 -6.87 1.88
CA GLU A 225 3.41 -7.24 1.63
C GLU A 225 2.95 -6.84 0.21
N GLN A 226 3.35 -5.66 -0.26
CA GLN A 226 3.04 -5.19 -1.63
C GLN A 226 3.78 -6.00 -2.69
N GLU A 227 5.06 -6.27 -2.48
CA GLU A 227 5.87 -7.09 -3.40
C GLU A 227 5.31 -8.51 -3.52
N LYS A 228 4.91 -9.10 -2.39
CA LYS A 228 4.27 -10.43 -2.39
C LYS A 228 2.94 -10.43 -3.15
N GLN A 229 2.14 -9.37 -3.05
CA GLN A 229 0.88 -9.27 -3.80
C GLN A 229 1.13 -9.23 -5.30
N LEU A 230 2.08 -8.40 -5.75
CA LEU A 230 2.49 -8.30 -7.15
C LEU A 230 3.02 -9.64 -7.67
N ALA A 231 3.81 -10.36 -6.88
CA ALA A 231 4.32 -11.67 -7.24
C ALA A 231 3.19 -12.71 -7.41
N VAL A 232 2.20 -12.70 -6.51
CA VAL A 232 1.03 -13.59 -6.58
C VAL A 232 0.19 -13.31 -7.82
N GLU A 233 -0.07 -12.04 -8.13
CA GLU A 233 -0.83 -11.64 -9.32
C GLU A 233 -0.13 -12.10 -10.60
N LYS A 234 1.19 -11.88 -10.67
CA LYS A 234 2.01 -12.33 -11.81
C LYS A 234 2.00 -13.86 -11.97
N LEU A 235 2.08 -14.60 -10.86
CA LEU A 235 1.97 -16.07 -10.88
C LEU A 235 0.58 -16.55 -11.32
N GLN A 236 -0.49 -15.88 -10.86
CA GLN A 236 -1.86 -16.21 -11.28
C GLN A 236 -2.06 -15.97 -12.78
N SER A 237 -1.53 -14.88 -13.31
CA SER A 237 -1.55 -14.59 -14.75
C SER A 237 -0.82 -15.68 -15.56
N MET A 238 0.41 -16.05 -15.16
CA MET A 238 1.14 -17.13 -15.83
C MET A 238 0.40 -18.47 -15.77
N LEU A 239 -0.18 -18.81 -14.62
CA LEU A 239 -0.96 -20.04 -14.45
C LEU A 239 -2.21 -20.06 -15.34
N ALA A 240 -2.87 -18.91 -15.53
CA ALA A 240 -4.02 -18.79 -16.42
C ALA A 240 -3.62 -19.08 -17.88
N VAL A 241 -2.51 -18.52 -18.34
CA VAL A 241 -1.97 -18.78 -19.69
C VAL A 241 -1.61 -20.27 -19.86
N GLU A 242 -0.93 -20.87 -18.89
CA GLU A 242 -0.54 -22.28 -18.98
C GLU A 242 -1.76 -23.22 -18.95
N LYS A 243 -2.78 -22.89 -18.16
CA LYS A 243 -4.07 -23.62 -18.18
C LYS A 243 -4.76 -23.55 -19.53
N LEU A 244 -4.78 -22.36 -20.15
CA LEU A 244 -5.35 -22.18 -21.49
C LEU A 244 -4.59 -23.00 -22.52
N ARG A 245 -3.25 -22.95 -22.49
CA ARG A 245 -2.39 -23.74 -23.38
C ARG A 245 -2.62 -25.25 -23.22
N ASN A 246 -2.74 -25.74 -21.99
CA ASN A 246 -3.02 -27.15 -21.72
C ASN A 246 -4.41 -27.57 -22.19
N LYS A 247 -5.41 -26.69 -22.01
CA LYS A 247 -6.76 -26.91 -22.53
C LYS A 247 -6.75 -27.02 -24.06
N ILE A 248 -6.13 -26.06 -24.76
CA ILE A 248 -5.99 -26.09 -26.22
C ILE A 248 -5.27 -27.37 -26.68
N SER A 249 -4.18 -27.75 -26.01
CA SER A 249 -3.44 -28.96 -26.36
C SER A 249 -4.27 -30.24 -26.16
N SER A 250 -5.11 -30.30 -25.13
CA SER A 250 -6.02 -31.42 -24.89
C SER A 250 -7.12 -31.48 -25.96
N GLU A 251 -7.78 -30.36 -26.23
CA GLU A 251 -8.83 -30.26 -27.26
C GLU A 251 -8.27 -30.62 -28.64
N LEU A 252 -7.06 -30.14 -28.97
CA LEU A 252 -6.34 -30.54 -30.17
C LEU A 252 -6.06 -32.05 -30.21
N HIS A 253 -5.55 -32.64 -29.13
CA HIS A 253 -5.22 -34.07 -29.10
C HIS A 253 -6.47 -34.94 -29.34
N ASP A 254 -7.60 -34.57 -28.75
CA ASP A 254 -8.85 -35.32 -28.85
C ASP A 254 -9.52 -35.17 -30.23
N ASP A 255 -9.61 -33.94 -30.77
CA ASP A 255 -10.20 -33.66 -32.09
C ASP A 255 -9.35 -34.24 -33.23
N ILE A 256 -8.02 -34.11 -33.13
CA ILE A 256 -7.08 -34.69 -34.10
C ILE A 256 -7.13 -36.22 -34.03
N GLY A 257 -7.08 -36.78 -32.82
CA GLY A 257 -7.04 -38.22 -32.60
C GLY A 257 -8.29 -38.92 -33.12
N SER A 258 -9.47 -38.38 -32.85
CA SER A 258 -10.74 -38.93 -33.32
C SER A 258 -10.88 -38.87 -34.85
N THR A 259 -10.55 -37.72 -35.46
CA THR A 259 -10.66 -37.54 -36.92
C THR A 259 -9.68 -38.43 -37.68
N LEU A 260 -8.42 -38.52 -37.23
CA LEU A 260 -7.41 -39.39 -37.84
C LEU A 260 -7.78 -40.88 -37.71
N SER A 261 -8.39 -41.27 -36.59
CA SER A 261 -8.91 -42.63 -36.40
C SER A 261 -10.04 -42.94 -37.39
N GLY A 262 -10.94 -41.99 -37.62
CA GLY A 262 -11.99 -42.09 -38.65
C GLY A 262 -11.41 -42.22 -40.06
N VAL A 263 -10.46 -41.36 -40.43
CA VAL A 263 -9.75 -41.43 -41.72
C VAL A 263 -9.09 -42.79 -41.93
N SER A 264 -8.38 -43.31 -40.92
CA SER A 264 -7.75 -44.64 -40.97
C SER A 264 -8.79 -45.76 -41.19
N MET A 265 -9.90 -45.72 -40.46
CA MET A 265 -10.99 -46.69 -40.58
C MET A 265 -11.64 -46.65 -41.98
N TYR A 266 -12.01 -45.48 -42.47
CA TYR A 266 -12.62 -45.33 -43.80
C TYR A 266 -11.64 -45.67 -44.92
N SER A 267 -10.34 -45.42 -44.72
CA SER A 267 -9.29 -45.83 -45.67
C SER A 267 -9.23 -47.35 -45.77
N HIS A 268 -9.28 -48.07 -44.64
CA HIS A 268 -9.31 -49.52 -44.63
C HIS A 268 -10.60 -50.08 -45.25
N LEU A 269 -11.74 -49.45 -44.95
CA LEU A 269 -13.05 -49.83 -45.48
C LEU A 269 -13.11 -49.65 -47.01
N SER A 270 -12.62 -48.52 -47.52
CA SER A 270 -12.56 -48.22 -48.95
C SER A 270 -11.72 -49.26 -49.69
N ASN A 271 -10.56 -49.64 -49.13
CA ASN A 271 -9.69 -50.64 -49.75
C ASN A 271 -10.36 -52.02 -49.82
N ASN A 272 -11.06 -52.42 -48.74
CA ASN A 272 -11.85 -53.66 -48.73
C ASN A 272 -13.02 -53.62 -49.73
N GLN A 273 -13.74 -52.50 -49.83
CA GLN A 273 -14.84 -52.32 -50.81
C GLN A 273 -14.33 -52.40 -52.24
N MET A 274 -13.17 -51.79 -52.53
CA MET A 274 -12.53 -51.83 -53.84
C MET A 274 -12.12 -53.26 -54.23
N ASN A 275 -11.54 -54.03 -53.29
CA ASN A 275 -11.20 -55.44 -53.50
C ASN A 275 -12.42 -56.34 -53.74
N ARG A 276 -13.61 -55.93 -53.27
CA ARG A 276 -14.88 -56.65 -53.49
C ARG A 276 -15.63 -56.20 -54.75
N GLY A 277 -15.07 -55.25 -55.52
CA GLY A 277 -15.73 -54.68 -56.70
C GLY A 277 -16.87 -53.70 -56.38
N GLU A 278 -16.99 -53.24 -55.12
CA GLU A 278 -18.03 -52.31 -54.65
C GLU A 278 -17.61 -50.84 -54.88
N TYR A 279 -17.31 -50.48 -56.13
CA TYR A 279 -16.67 -49.20 -56.47
C TYR A 279 -17.42 -47.95 -56.01
N GLU A 280 -18.76 -47.93 -56.10
CA GLU A 280 -19.57 -46.80 -55.64
C GLU A 280 -19.49 -46.57 -54.12
N LYS A 281 -19.43 -47.66 -53.33
CA LYS A 281 -19.25 -47.54 -51.87
C LYS A 281 -17.83 -47.12 -51.50
N ALA A 282 -16.83 -47.62 -52.22
CA ALA A 282 -15.44 -47.17 -52.05
C ALA A 282 -15.31 -45.67 -52.32
N LYS A 283 -15.94 -45.17 -53.39
CA LYS A 283 -16.00 -43.73 -53.70
C LYS A 283 -16.67 -42.92 -52.61
N ALA A 284 -17.77 -43.41 -52.02
CA ALA A 284 -18.42 -42.76 -50.89
C ALA A 284 -17.50 -42.70 -49.64
N SER A 285 -16.79 -43.79 -49.32
CA SER A 285 -15.81 -43.83 -48.22
C SER A 285 -14.66 -42.84 -48.44
N LEU A 286 -14.14 -42.73 -49.67
CA LEU A 286 -13.11 -41.74 -50.03
C LEU A 286 -13.61 -40.29 -49.87
N ASN A 287 -14.86 -40.01 -50.23
CA ASN A 287 -15.45 -38.69 -50.00
C ASN A 287 -15.55 -38.35 -48.51
N ILE A 288 -15.87 -39.32 -47.65
CA ILE A 288 -15.89 -39.12 -46.19
C ILE A 288 -14.48 -38.76 -45.71
N ILE A 289 -13.44 -39.49 -46.16
CA ILE A 289 -12.04 -39.17 -45.82
C ILE A 289 -11.69 -37.75 -46.24
N GLN A 290 -12.02 -37.35 -47.48
CA GLN A 290 -11.73 -36.01 -48.00
C GLN A 290 -12.42 -34.92 -47.17
N ASN A 291 -13.69 -35.11 -46.83
CA ASN A 291 -14.45 -34.16 -46.04
C ASN A 291 -13.91 -34.05 -44.61
N SER A 292 -13.63 -35.18 -43.95
CA SER A 292 -13.05 -35.19 -42.61
C SER A 292 -11.66 -34.55 -42.56
N ALA A 293 -10.83 -34.76 -43.58
CA ALA A 293 -9.52 -34.12 -43.68
C ALA A 293 -9.62 -32.60 -43.88
N ASN A 294 -10.54 -32.14 -44.74
CA ASN A 294 -10.78 -30.72 -44.95
C ASN A 294 -11.32 -30.04 -43.68
N GLU A 295 -12.32 -30.64 -43.03
CA GLU A 295 -12.89 -30.12 -41.78
C GLU A 295 -11.82 -29.98 -40.67
N MET A 296 -10.89 -30.93 -40.60
CA MET A 296 -9.78 -30.91 -39.65
C MET A 296 -8.80 -29.75 -39.91
N VAL A 297 -8.49 -29.49 -41.18
CA VAL A 297 -7.64 -28.35 -41.58
C VAL A 297 -8.32 -27.03 -41.22
N ASP A 298 -9.62 -26.92 -41.45
CA ASP A 298 -10.38 -25.71 -41.11
C ASP A 298 -10.40 -25.47 -39.60
N ARG A 299 -10.67 -26.51 -38.78
CA ARG A 299 -10.60 -26.42 -37.32
C ARG A 299 -9.21 -26.05 -36.80
N LEU A 300 -8.14 -26.60 -37.40
CA LEU A 300 -6.77 -26.24 -37.04
C LEU A 300 -6.47 -24.77 -37.39
N ASN A 301 -6.95 -24.29 -38.54
CA ASN A 301 -6.81 -22.90 -38.94
C ASN A 301 -7.57 -21.94 -38.01
N ASP A 302 -8.73 -22.35 -37.50
CA ASP A 302 -9.50 -21.57 -36.51
C ASP A 302 -8.84 -21.56 -35.13
N LEU A 303 -8.22 -22.67 -34.70
CA LEU A 303 -7.47 -22.73 -33.46
C LEU A 303 -6.19 -21.89 -33.49
N VAL A 304 -5.40 -21.97 -34.57
CA VAL A 304 -4.21 -21.12 -34.79
C VAL A 304 -4.60 -19.65 -34.72
N TRP A 305 -5.74 -19.30 -35.31
CA TRP A 305 -6.30 -17.96 -35.27
C TRP A 305 -6.66 -17.51 -33.84
N SER A 306 -7.31 -18.36 -33.05
CA SER A 306 -7.70 -18.05 -31.66
C SER A 306 -6.53 -17.80 -30.71
N VAL A 307 -5.37 -18.41 -30.97
CA VAL A 307 -4.17 -18.32 -30.12
C VAL A 307 -3.27 -17.15 -30.50
N LYS A 308 -3.28 -16.74 -31.78
CA LYS A 308 -2.41 -15.68 -32.28
C LYS A 308 -3.14 -14.76 -33.26
N PRO A 309 -4.14 -13.99 -32.78
CA PRO A 309 -4.93 -13.10 -33.64
C PRO A 309 -4.10 -11.96 -34.28
N SER A 310 -2.92 -11.66 -33.72
CA SER A 310 -2.04 -10.56 -34.14
C SER A 310 -1.35 -10.74 -35.49
N GLN A 311 -1.56 -11.86 -36.19
CA GLN A 311 -1.06 -12.09 -37.54
C GLN A 311 -2.08 -11.80 -38.64
N ASP A 312 -3.34 -11.51 -38.28
CA ASP A 312 -4.40 -11.26 -39.25
C ASP A 312 -4.79 -9.77 -39.31
N SER A 313 -4.86 -9.27 -40.54
CA SER A 313 -5.42 -7.96 -40.86
C SER A 313 -6.93 -7.95 -40.59
N LEU A 314 -7.50 -6.77 -40.30
CA LEU A 314 -8.97 -6.60 -40.19
C LEU A 314 -9.72 -7.11 -41.42
N GLN A 315 -9.07 -7.10 -42.59
CA GLN A 315 -9.57 -7.67 -43.83
C GLN A 315 -9.82 -9.19 -43.74
N GLN A 316 -8.87 -9.96 -43.20
CA GLN A 316 -9.01 -11.42 -43.07
C GLN A 316 -10.14 -11.80 -42.10
N LEU A 317 -10.32 -11.03 -41.01
CA LEU A 317 -11.46 -11.20 -40.10
C LEU A 317 -12.80 -10.99 -40.83
N PHE A 318 -12.91 -9.91 -41.61
CA PHE A 318 -14.12 -9.62 -42.38
C PHE A 318 -14.42 -10.67 -43.44
N ASP A 319 -13.40 -11.20 -44.12
CA ASP A 319 -13.57 -12.23 -45.13
C ASP A 319 -14.05 -13.55 -44.50
N ARG A 320 -13.51 -13.95 -43.34
CA ARG A 320 -13.99 -15.12 -42.58
C ARG A 320 -15.41 -14.93 -42.04
N LEU A 321 -15.73 -13.79 -41.43
CA LEU A 321 -17.09 -13.50 -40.93
C LEU A 321 -18.11 -13.52 -42.06
N GLN A 322 -17.72 -13.02 -43.24
CA GLN A 322 -18.56 -13.06 -44.43
C GLN A 322 -18.81 -14.50 -44.88
N GLN A 323 -17.77 -15.34 -44.92
CA GLN A 323 -17.89 -16.75 -45.30
C GLN A 323 -18.75 -17.55 -44.30
N TYR A 324 -18.47 -17.42 -43.01
CA TYR A 324 -19.26 -18.06 -41.95
C TYR A 324 -20.74 -17.64 -41.98
N GLY A 325 -20.99 -16.33 -42.13
CA GLY A 325 -22.34 -15.79 -42.24
C GLY A 325 -23.08 -16.29 -43.48
N LEU A 326 -22.40 -16.37 -44.63
CA LEU A 326 -22.95 -16.94 -45.85
C LEU A 326 -23.34 -18.41 -45.68
N GLU A 327 -22.45 -19.23 -45.13
CA GLU A 327 -22.69 -20.67 -44.94
C GLU A 327 -23.85 -20.94 -43.98
N MET A 328 -23.91 -20.24 -42.83
CA MET A 328 -25.01 -20.40 -41.87
C MET A 328 -26.35 -19.87 -42.40
N CYS A 329 -26.35 -18.72 -43.08
CA CYS A 329 -27.58 -18.14 -43.60
C CYS A 329 -28.12 -18.90 -44.82
N GLN A 330 -27.24 -19.45 -45.68
CA GLN A 330 -27.67 -20.31 -46.79
C GLN A 330 -28.40 -21.55 -46.30
N ALA A 331 -27.95 -22.17 -45.21
CA ALA A 331 -28.61 -23.35 -44.63
C ALA A 331 -30.08 -23.10 -44.23
N LYS A 332 -30.50 -21.84 -44.06
CA LYS A 332 -31.87 -21.43 -43.74
C LYS A 332 -32.52 -20.51 -44.77
N ASN A 333 -31.95 -20.37 -45.97
CA ASN A 333 -32.43 -19.44 -47.02
C ASN A 333 -32.58 -17.99 -46.53
N ILE A 334 -31.69 -17.54 -45.64
CA ILE A 334 -31.65 -16.17 -45.15
C ILE A 334 -30.71 -15.37 -46.07
N GLN A 335 -31.15 -14.20 -46.53
CA GLN A 335 -30.30 -13.29 -47.32
C GLN A 335 -29.31 -12.58 -46.39
N PHE A 336 -28.02 -12.81 -46.59
CA PHE A 336 -26.94 -12.21 -45.81
C PHE A 336 -26.18 -11.17 -46.65
N SER A 337 -25.98 -9.96 -46.10
CA SER A 337 -25.17 -8.91 -46.73
C SER A 337 -24.26 -8.27 -45.69
N ILE A 338 -23.00 -8.01 -46.07
CA ILE A 338 -22.02 -7.35 -45.21
C ILE A 338 -21.61 -6.03 -45.87
N HIS A 339 -21.62 -4.93 -45.12
CA HIS A 339 -21.13 -3.63 -45.59
C HIS A 339 -19.76 -3.37 -44.96
N LYS A 340 -18.70 -3.34 -45.79
CA LYS A 340 -17.32 -3.05 -45.37
C LYS A 340 -17.04 -1.54 -45.53
N PRO A 341 -16.72 -0.79 -44.46
CA PRO A 341 -16.28 0.60 -44.59
C PRO A 341 -14.87 0.66 -45.21
N VAL A 342 -14.69 1.54 -46.20
CA VAL A 342 -13.52 1.61 -47.11
C VAL A 342 -12.20 1.96 -46.38
N GLU A 343 -12.25 2.54 -45.18
CA GLU A 343 -11.08 3.03 -44.44
C GLU A 343 -10.32 1.98 -43.61
N VAL A 344 -10.78 0.73 -43.52
CA VAL A 344 -10.28 -0.24 -42.51
C VAL A 344 -9.33 -1.30 -43.09
N ILE A 345 -8.95 -1.19 -44.37
CA ILE A 345 -8.26 -2.26 -45.13
C ILE A 345 -6.82 -2.53 -44.65
N HIS A 346 -6.21 -1.64 -43.85
CA HIS A 346 -4.83 -1.80 -43.34
C HIS A 346 -4.66 -1.66 -41.82
N ALA A 347 -5.75 -1.64 -41.05
CA ALA A 347 -5.66 -1.59 -39.60
C ALA A 347 -5.31 -2.98 -39.05
N ASN A 348 -4.18 -3.09 -38.35
CA ASN A 348 -3.89 -4.28 -37.55
C ASN A 348 -4.83 -4.31 -36.34
N LEU A 349 -5.39 -5.48 -36.03
CA LEU A 349 -6.14 -5.66 -34.81
C LEU A 349 -5.21 -5.40 -33.60
N PRO A 350 -5.61 -4.57 -32.62
CA PRO A 350 -4.82 -4.36 -31.42
C PRO A 350 -4.64 -5.70 -30.71
N ALA A 351 -3.38 -6.05 -30.46
CA ALA A 351 -3.00 -7.23 -29.71
C ALA A 351 -2.99 -6.87 -28.22
N ASP A 352 -4.16 -6.94 -27.59
CA ASP A 352 -4.29 -6.93 -26.13
C ASP A 352 -4.63 -8.35 -25.63
#